data_AF-A0A7J8ISK2-F1
#
_entry.id   AF-A0A7J8ISK2-F1
#
_cell.length_a   1.000
_cell.length_b   1.000
_cell.length_c   1.000
_cell.angle_alpha   90.00
_cell.angle_beta   90.00
_cell.angle_gamma   90.00
#
_symmetry.space_group_name_H-M   'P 1'
#
loop_
_entity.id
_entity.type
_entity.pdbx_description
1 polymer ?
#
loop_
_entity_poly.entity_id
_entity_poly.type
_entity_poly.pdbx_seq_one_letter_code
_entity_poly.pdbx_strand_id
1 'polypeptide(L)'
;MAEGTRGVPTCSGVGGRQDTIPSSGGCDFPEYELPDLNTRVFHVGAFGELWRGRLRGQGDLSLKELPVSAMPGLGGVADSGREDAAVARDLGCSLEAAAELRTICGVRKKLLEHREETITIDRVCRQETFAYEMESHAIGKKPENPADMIKEGELILSVNILYPVIFHKHKEHKPYQTMLVLGSQKLTELRDSICCVSDLQIGGEFSSTPDQAPEHISKDIYKSAFFYFEGTFYNDKRYPECRDLSRTIIEWSESHDRGYGKFQTAKMEDFTFNDLHIKLGFPYLYCHQGDCEHVVVITDIR
;
A
#
# COMPACT_ATOMS: atom_id res chain seq x y z
N MET A 1 -47.02 -9.99 58.02
CA MET A 1 -46.95 -11.41 57.61
C MET A 1 -46.49 -11.47 56.17
N ALA A 2 -45.26 -11.75 55.77
CA ALA A 2 -43.91 -11.86 56.35
C ALA A 2 -43.01 -11.63 55.11
N GLU A 3 -42.33 -10.49 54.99
CA GLU A 3 -40.88 -10.29 55.16
C GLU A 3 -39.94 -11.48 54.88
N GLY A 4 -38.89 -11.18 54.10
CA GLY A 4 -37.79 -12.09 53.77
C GLY A 4 -36.61 -11.36 53.10
N THR A 5 -35.93 -10.50 53.87
CA THR A 5 -34.70 -9.75 53.54
C THR A 5 -33.45 -10.65 53.62
N ARG A 6 -32.58 -10.64 52.60
CA ARG A 6 -31.12 -10.95 52.66
C ARG A 6 -30.47 -10.30 51.43
N GLY A 7 -29.38 -9.55 51.45
CA GLY A 7 -28.37 -9.26 52.46
C GLY A 7 -27.08 -8.93 51.68
N VAL A 8 -26.66 -7.67 51.72
CA VAL A 8 -25.34 -7.21 51.23
C VAL A 8 -24.26 -7.75 52.17
N PRO A 9 -23.06 -8.09 51.67
CA PRO A 9 -21.86 -8.03 52.49
C PRO A 9 -20.91 -6.96 51.95
N THR A 10 -20.65 -5.96 52.79
CA THR A 10 -19.46 -5.11 52.75
C THR A 10 -18.36 -5.69 53.64
N CYS A 11 -17.14 -5.21 53.39
CA CYS A 11 -15.98 -5.13 54.27
C CYS A 11 -14.88 -6.20 54.12
N SER A 12 -13.72 -5.76 53.59
CA SER A 12 -12.47 -5.55 54.35
C SER A 12 -11.24 -6.00 53.57
N GLY A 13 -10.26 -5.11 53.47
CA GLY A 13 -9.00 -5.35 52.79
C GLY A 13 -8.02 -6.23 53.57
N VAL A 14 -7.15 -6.90 52.80
CA VAL A 14 -5.80 -7.34 53.14
C VAL A 14 -5.05 -7.27 51.80
N GLY A 15 -4.08 -6.38 51.63
CA GLY A 15 -2.67 -6.70 51.92
C GLY A 15 -2.01 -7.31 50.68
N GLY A 16 -1.13 -6.55 50.03
CA GLY A 16 -0.58 -6.87 48.72
C GLY A 16 0.22 -8.17 48.64
N ARG A 17 0.20 -8.75 47.45
CA ARG A 17 1.27 -9.59 46.92
C ARG A 17 1.46 -9.22 45.46
N GLN A 18 2.66 -8.72 45.14
CA GLN A 18 3.20 -8.76 43.80
C GLN A 18 3.36 -10.23 43.43
N ASP A 19 2.61 -10.70 42.44
CA ASP A 19 2.88 -11.98 41.82
C ASP A 19 4.11 -11.81 40.92
N THR A 20 5.28 -11.97 41.53
CA THR A 20 6.51 -12.32 40.83
C THR A 20 6.31 -13.66 40.13
N ILE A 21 6.22 -13.64 38.80
CA ILE A 21 6.27 -14.85 37.97
C ILE A 21 7.69 -15.45 38.06
N PRO A 22 7.84 -16.76 38.27
CA PRO A 22 9.14 -17.37 38.51
C PRO A 22 9.99 -17.41 37.24
N SER A 23 11.22 -16.95 37.37
CA SER A 23 12.33 -17.31 36.50
C SER A 23 12.71 -18.77 36.73
N SER A 24 12.63 -19.59 35.68
CA SER A 24 13.68 -20.52 35.20
C SER A 24 13.07 -21.73 34.49
N GLY A 25 13.48 -21.97 33.25
CA GLY A 25 13.15 -23.18 32.49
C GLY A 25 13.51 -23.01 31.03
N GLY A 26 14.80 -23.07 30.72
CA GLY A 26 15.35 -22.83 29.38
C GLY A 26 14.66 -23.67 28.31
N CYS A 27 14.10 -22.97 27.33
CA CYS A 27 14.01 -23.46 25.98
C CYS A 27 14.85 -22.50 25.13
N ASP A 28 15.94 -22.99 24.55
CA ASP A 28 16.75 -22.30 23.53
C ASP A 28 15.95 -22.23 22.20
N PHE A 29 14.78 -21.60 22.24
CA PHE A 29 14.20 -21.05 21.02
C PHE A 29 14.72 -19.62 20.90
N PRO A 30 15.38 -19.25 19.80
CA PRO A 30 15.62 -17.84 19.52
C PRO A 30 14.25 -17.15 19.54
N GLU A 31 14.01 -16.30 20.54
CA GLU A 31 13.00 -15.26 20.41
C GLU A 31 13.47 -14.38 19.25
N TYR A 32 12.94 -14.65 18.07
CA TYR A 32 12.94 -13.67 17.00
C TYR A 32 11.99 -12.56 17.48
N GLU A 33 12.51 -11.62 18.27
CA GLU A 33 11.98 -10.26 18.24
C GLU A 33 11.99 -9.89 16.74
N LEU A 34 10.82 -9.89 16.09
CA LEU A 34 10.69 -9.37 14.74
C LEU A 34 11.01 -7.86 14.88
N PRO A 35 12.21 -7.41 14.50
CA PRO A 35 12.61 -6.04 14.73
C PRO A 35 11.89 -5.21 13.68
N ASP A 36 10.96 -4.34 14.09
CA ASP A 36 10.24 -3.38 13.25
C ASP A 36 10.00 -3.85 11.81
N LEU A 37 8.92 -4.62 11.57
CA LEU A 37 8.51 -5.07 10.22
C LEU A 37 8.36 -3.91 9.21
N ASN A 38 8.23 -2.68 9.70
CA ASN A 38 8.05 -1.48 8.92
C ASN A 38 9.30 -0.60 9.01
N THR A 39 9.53 0.20 7.97
CA THR A 39 10.62 1.18 8.04
C THR A 39 10.35 2.22 9.11
N ARG A 40 11.40 2.97 9.49
CA ARG A 40 11.22 4.24 10.20
C ARG A 40 10.47 5.24 9.32
N VAL A 41 9.86 6.24 9.95
CA VAL A 41 9.23 7.35 9.23
C VAL A 41 10.29 8.08 8.42
N PHE A 42 10.03 8.29 7.14
CA PHE A 42 10.84 9.14 6.27
C PHE A 42 9.97 9.99 5.37
N HIS A 43 10.53 11.12 4.93
CA HIS A 43 9.89 12.00 3.96
C HIS A 43 10.12 11.50 2.53
N VAL A 44 9.05 11.28 1.77
CA VAL A 44 9.09 10.65 0.43
C VAL A 44 9.93 11.47 -0.55
N GLY A 45 9.70 12.78 -0.63
CA GLY A 45 10.43 13.65 -1.56
C GLY A 45 11.92 13.70 -1.25
N ALA A 46 12.28 13.73 0.04
CA ALA A 46 13.69 13.74 0.46
C ALA A 46 14.39 12.42 0.15
N PHE A 47 13.68 11.29 0.31
CA PHE A 47 14.16 10.00 -0.16
C PHE A 47 14.44 10.03 -1.67
N GLY A 48 13.50 10.54 -2.47
CA GLY A 48 13.66 10.63 -3.93
C GLY A 48 14.83 11.50 -4.36
N GLU A 49 15.04 12.65 -3.73
CA GLU A 49 16.18 13.53 -4.01
C GLU A 49 17.52 12.86 -3.69
N LEU A 50 17.63 12.23 -2.51
CA LEU A 50 18.84 11.54 -2.07
C LEU A 50 19.12 10.29 -2.92
N TRP A 51 18.07 9.55 -3.28
CA TRP A 51 18.17 8.39 -4.16
C TRP A 51 18.69 8.80 -5.52
N ARG A 52 18.08 9.82 -6.13
CA ARG A 52 18.49 10.36 -7.44
C ARG A 52 19.91 10.90 -7.43
N GLY A 53 20.34 11.53 -6.32
CA GLY A 53 21.71 12.01 -6.14
C GLY A 53 22.77 10.90 -6.03
N ARG A 54 22.37 9.66 -5.68
CA ARG A 54 23.27 8.50 -5.62
C ARG A 54 23.40 7.75 -6.95
N LEU A 55 22.40 7.84 -7.82
CA LEU A 55 22.43 7.22 -9.15
C LEU A 55 23.51 7.94 -10.00
N ARG A 56 24.47 7.19 -10.55
CA ARG A 56 25.64 7.73 -11.26
C ARG A 56 25.30 7.95 -12.74
N GLY A 57 24.62 9.05 -13.04
CA GLY A 57 24.49 9.61 -14.40
C GLY A 57 23.39 8.99 -15.28
N GLN A 58 23.26 9.52 -16.52
CA GLN A 58 22.15 9.25 -17.48
C GLN A 58 21.90 7.77 -17.83
N GLY A 59 22.77 6.83 -17.45
CA GLY A 59 22.62 5.39 -17.68
C GLY A 59 21.92 4.62 -16.57
N ASP A 60 21.90 5.15 -15.34
CA ASP A 60 21.34 4.45 -14.17
C ASP A 60 19.84 4.73 -13.97
N LEU A 61 19.27 5.63 -14.78
CA LEU A 61 17.92 6.19 -14.61
C LEU A 61 16.88 5.57 -15.55
N SER A 62 17.24 4.55 -16.34
CA SER A 62 16.32 3.98 -17.32
C SER A 62 16.67 2.52 -17.63
N LEU A 63 15.69 1.63 -17.49
CA LEU A 63 15.61 0.40 -18.31
C LEU A 63 15.29 0.83 -19.75
N LYS A 64 16.21 1.55 -20.40
CA LYS A 64 16.08 1.86 -21.81
C LYS A 64 16.37 0.55 -22.53
N GLU A 65 15.33 -0.13 -23.02
CA GLU A 65 15.54 -1.19 -23.99
C GLU A 65 16.38 -0.61 -25.12
N LEU A 66 17.60 -1.14 -25.26
CA LEU A 66 18.46 -0.79 -26.38
C LEU A 66 17.69 -1.13 -27.66
N PRO A 67 17.72 -0.26 -28.69
CA PRO A 67 17.05 -0.53 -29.94
C PRO A 67 17.42 -1.93 -30.47
N VAL A 68 16.42 -2.72 -30.85
CA VAL A 68 16.56 -4.08 -31.41
C VAL A 68 17.56 -4.13 -32.59
N SER A 69 17.87 -3.00 -33.20
CA SER A 69 18.89 -2.83 -34.24
C SER A 69 20.35 -2.94 -33.77
N ALA A 70 20.61 -3.04 -32.46
CA ALA A 70 21.95 -3.23 -31.89
C ALA A 70 22.19 -4.66 -31.38
N MET A 71 21.29 -5.61 -31.65
CA MET A 71 21.51 -7.03 -31.37
C MET A 71 22.34 -7.65 -32.50
N PRO A 72 23.62 -8.05 -32.29
CA PRO A 72 24.27 -8.96 -33.20
C PRO A 72 23.48 -10.28 -33.17
N GLY A 73 23.27 -10.87 -34.34
CA GLY A 73 22.36 -11.98 -34.58
C GLY A 73 22.31 -13.02 -33.47
N LEU A 74 21.08 -13.32 -33.04
CA LEU A 74 20.74 -14.45 -32.20
C LEU A 74 21.09 -15.74 -32.95
N GLY A 75 22.31 -16.22 -32.74
CA GLY A 75 22.89 -17.36 -33.45
C GLY A 75 24.30 -17.64 -32.96
N GLY A 76 24.43 -18.00 -31.69
CA GLY A 76 25.70 -18.41 -31.11
C GLY A 76 25.58 -18.64 -29.61
N VAL A 77 26.02 -19.81 -29.16
CA VAL A 77 26.10 -20.23 -27.76
C VAL A 77 26.69 -19.10 -26.93
N ALA A 78 25.90 -18.53 -26.00
CA ALA A 78 26.34 -17.44 -25.14
C ALA A 78 27.58 -17.88 -24.35
N ASP A 79 28.70 -17.21 -24.59
CA ASP A 79 29.94 -17.44 -23.86
C ASP A 79 29.75 -16.90 -22.43
N SER A 80 29.27 -17.77 -21.54
CA SER A 80 29.03 -17.49 -20.11
C SER A 80 30.18 -16.72 -19.43
N GLY A 81 31.43 -16.98 -19.83
CA GLY A 81 32.60 -16.28 -19.29
C GLY A 81 32.69 -14.81 -19.68
N ARG A 82 32.17 -14.41 -20.85
CA ARG A 82 32.19 -13.01 -21.31
C ARG A 82 31.18 -12.15 -20.57
N GLU A 83 30.04 -12.74 -20.21
CA GLU A 83 28.99 -12.10 -19.42
C GLU A 83 29.40 -12.03 -17.94
N ASP A 84 30.04 -13.07 -17.40
CA ASP A 84 30.56 -13.07 -16.02
C ASP A 84 31.66 -12.03 -15.82
N ALA A 85 32.51 -11.83 -16.82
CA ALA A 85 33.52 -10.78 -16.80
C ALA A 85 32.92 -9.36 -16.82
N ALA A 86 31.74 -9.17 -17.42
CA ALA A 86 31.05 -7.88 -17.38
C ALA A 86 30.43 -7.62 -16.00
N VAL A 87 29.73 -8.61 -15.46
CA VAL A 87 29.14 -8.56 -14.11
C VAL A 87 30.20 -8.35 -13.03
N ALA A 88 31.34 -9.05 -13.13
CA ALA A 88 32.47 -8.88 -12.21
C ALA A 88 33.05 -7.46 -12.23
N ARG A 89 33.16 -6.84 -13.42
CA ARG A 89 33.61 -5.46 -13.56
C ARG A 89 32.62 -4.45 -12.98
N ASP A 90 31.33 -4.64 -13.25
CA ASP A 90 30.29 -3.70 -12.82
C ASP A 90 30.08 -3.74 -11.30
N LEU A 91 30.14 -4.93 -10.70
CA LEU A 91 29.96 -5.13 -9.25
C LEU A 91 31.26 -5.05 -8.45
N GLY A 92 32.42 -4.97 -9.13
CA GLY A 92 33.73 -4.98 -8.49
C GLY A 92 34.02 -6.27 -7.72
N CYS A 93 33.50 -7.41 -8.18
CA CYS A 93 33.67 -8.72 -7.54
C CYS A 93 34.57 -9.66 -8.36
N SER A 94 34.95 -10.81 -7.79
CA SER A 94 35.74 -11.81 -8.51
C SER A 94 34.90 -12.48 -9.62
N LEU A 95 35.57 -13.00 -10.65
CA LEU A 95 34.92 -13.79 -11.71
C LEU A 95 34.16 -15.00 -11.15
N GLU A 96 34.69 -15.61 -10.09
CA GLU A 96 34.06 -16.73 -9.39
C GLU A 96 32.75 -16.30 -8.70
N ALA A 97 32.76 -15.15 -8.00
CA ALA A 97 31.56 -14.60 -7.40
C ALA A 97 30.49 -14.19 -8.43
N ALA A 98 30.90 -13.68 -9.61
CA ALA A 98 29.97 -13.36 -10.69
C ALA A 98 29.30 -14.63 -11.27
N ALA A 99 30.06 -15.72 -11.41
CA ALA A 99 29.52 -17.01 -11.85
C ALA A 99 28.57 -17.63 -10.82
N GLU A 100 28.88 -17.50 -9.52
CA GLU A 100 27.96 -17.90 -8.44
C GLU A 100 26.66 -17.08 -8.48
N LEU A 101 26.76 -15.75 -8.64
CA LEU A 101 25.60 -14.87 -8.76
C LEU A 101 24.72 -15.22 -9.97
N ARG A 102 25.32 -15.50 -11.13
CA ARG A 102 24.58 -15.99 -12.30
C ARG A 102 23.79 -17.26 -11.98
N THR A 103 24.42 -18.19 -11.27
CA THR A 103 23.80 -19.46 -10.91
C THR A 103 22.62 -19.26 -9.95
N ILE A 104 22.80 -18.46 -8.90
CA ILE A 104 21.75 -18.13 -7.93
C ILE A 104 20.60 -17.37 -8.59
N CYS A 105 20.91 -16.35 -9.39
CA CYS A 105 19.93 -15.58 -10.14
C CYS A 105 19.18 -16.45 -11.16
N GLY A 106 19.85 -17.42 -11.78
CA GLY A 106 19.23 -18.39 -12.68
C GLY A 106 18.25 -19.34 -11.98
N VAL A 107 18.58 -19.80 -10.77
CA VAL A 107 17.65 -20.60 -9.93
C VAL A 107 16.45 -19.76 -9.52
N ARG A 108 16.68 -18.51 -9.07
CA ARG A 108 15.60 -17.58 -8.71
C ARG A 108 14.69 -17.26 -9.90
N LYS A 109 15.28 -17.05 -11.10
CA LYS A 109 14.53 -16.84 -12.35
C LYS A 109 13.65 -18.04 -12.67
N LYS A 110 14.19 -19.26 -12.65
CA LYS A 110 13.40 -20.49 -12.87
C LYS A 110 12.30 -20.67 -11.83
N LEU A 111 12.54 -20.31 -10.57
CA LEU A 111 11.52 -20.36 -9.53
C LEU A 111 10.40 -19.34 -9.77
N LEU A 112 10.75 -18.14 -10.23
CA LEU A 112 9.78 -17.11 -10.61
C LEU A 112 8.96 -17.52 -11.83
N GLU A 113 9.60 -18.04 -12.87
CA GLU A 113 8.94 -18.57 -14.08
C GLU A 113 8.02 -19.74 -13.72
N HIS A 114 8.49 -20.69 -12.92
CA HIS A 114 7.66 -21.81 -12.47
C HIS A 114 6.48 -21.34 -11.61
N ARG A 115 6.68 -20.34 -10.75
CA ARG A 115 5.60 -19.71 -9.97
C ARG A 115 4.60 -19.00 -10.89
N GLU A 116 5.04 -18.33 -11.95
CA GLU A 116 4.18 -17.69 -12.93
C GLU A 116 3.34 -18.74 -13.70
N GLU A 117 3.95 -19.86 -14.09
CA GLU A 117 3.29 -20.99 -14.77
C GLU A 117 2.32 -21.77 -13.86
N THR A 118 2.63 -21.87 -12.56
CA THR A 118 1.84 -22.65 -11.58
C THR A 118 0.91 -21.82 -10.72
N ILE A 119 0.93 -20.48 -10.85
CA ILE A 119 -0.08 -19.61 -10.26
C ILE A 119 -1.43 -19.91 -10.93
N THR A 120 -2.19 -20.79 -10.30
CA THR A 120 -3.63 -20.88 -10.51
C THR A 120 -4.26 -19.64 -9.92
N ILE A 121 -4.52 -18.64 -10.77
CA ILE A 121 -5.32 -17.48 -10.40
C ILE A 121 -6.73 -18.00 -10.17
N ASP A 122 -7.12 -18.18 -8.91
CA ASP A 122 -8.50 -18.41 -8.51
C ASP A 122 -9.29 -17.14 -8.86
N ARG A 123 -9.81 -17.08 -10.09
CA ARG A 123 -10.55 -15.93 -10.63
C ARG A 123 -11.94 -15.94 -10.04
N VAL A 124 -12.10 -15.37 -8.84
CA VAL A 124 -13.41 -15.33 -8.17
C VAL A 124 -14.16 -14.03 -8.47
N CYS A 125 -13.54 -13.04 -9.13
CA CYS A 125 -14.20 -11.77 -9.41
C CYS A 125 -14.06 -11.32 -10.88
N ARG A 126 -15.20 -11.05 -11.54
CA ARG A 126 -15.26 -10.50 -12.91
C ARG A 126 -14.57 -9.15 -12.99
N GLN A 127 -14.61 -8.37 -11.92
CA GLN A 127 -13.96 -7.06 -11.81
C GLN A 127 -12.44 -7.17 -11.81
N GLU A 128 -11.85 -8.16 -11.12
CA GLU A 128 -10.39 -8.40 -11.15
C GLU A 128 -9.92 -8.80 -12.56
N THR A 129 -10.72 -9.62 -13.25
CA THR A 129 -10.43 -9.99 -14.65
C THR A 129 -10.46 -8.76 -15.56
N PHE A 130 -11.46 -7.91 -15.41
CA PHE A 130 -11.58 -6.68 -16.21
C PHE A 130 -10.45 -5.69 -15.91
N ALA A 131 -10.10 -5.49 -14.64
CA ALA A 131 -8.99 -4.61 -14.25
C ALA A 131 -7.67 -5.10 -14.83
N TYR A 132 -7.39 -6.41 -14.73
CA TYR A 132 -6.21 -7.02 -15.34
C TYR A 132 -6.20 -6.88 -16.86
N GLU A 133 -7.32 -7.14 -17.54
CA GLU A 133 -7.43 -6.94 -18.99
C GLU A 133 -7.15 -5.48 -19.36
N MET A 134 -7.71 -4.53 -18.62
CA MET A 134 -7.50 -3.10 -18.83
C MET A 134 -6.04 -2.68 -18.61
N GLU A 135 -5.39 -3.18 -17.56
CA GLU A 135 -3.96 -2.96 -17.29
C GLU A 135 -3.08 -3.60 -18.38
N SER A 136 -3.40 -4.82 -18.81
CA SER A 136 -2.67 -5.56 -19.84
C SER A 136 -2.63 -4.81 -21.18
N HIS A 137 -3.67 -4.03 -21.49
CA HIS A 137 -3.71 -3.22 -22.71
C HIS A 137 -2.64 -2.12 -22.76
N ALA A 138 -2.13 -1.68 -21.61
CA ALA A 138 -1.12 -0.63 -21.50
C ALA A 138 0.31 -1.17 -21.43
N ILE A 139 0.50 -2.46 -21.11
CA ILE A 139 1.83 -3.06 -20.95
C ILE A 139 2.61 -2.97 -22.27
N GLY A 140 3.81 -2.40 -22.20
CA GLY A 140 4.74 -2.26 -23.33
C GLY A 140 4.35 -1.21 -24.37
N LYS A 141 3.24 -0.47 -24.19
CA LYS A 141 2.86 0.62 -25.08
C LYS A 141 3.41 1.94 -24.59
N LYS A 142 3.96 2.72 -25.51
CA LYS A 142 4.28 4.12 -25.24
C LYS A 142 2.98 4.94 -25.24
N PRO A 143 2.79 5.86 -24.30
CA PRO A 143 1.68 6.78 -24.33
C PRO A 143 1.64 7.56 -25.65
N GLU A 144 0.46 7.74 -26.23
CA GLU A 144 0.28 8.55 -27.45
C GLU A 144 0.49 10.04 -27.16
N ASN A 145 0.07 10.49 -25.97
CA ASN A 145 0.23 11.86 -25.52
C ASN A 145 1.57 12.06 -24.81
N PRO A 146 2.42 13.01 -25.24
CA PRO A 146 3.68 13.29 -24.57
C PRO A 146 3.55 13.77 -23.12
N ALA A 147 2.38 14.27 -22.71
CA ALA A 147 2.13 14.65 -21.31
C ALA A 147 2.06 13.45 -20.35
N ASP A 148 1.70 12.26 -20.88
CA ASP A 148 1.59 11.02 -20.10
C ASP A 148 2.93 10.29 -19.98
N MET A 149 3.99 10.84 -20.59
CA MET A 149 5.35 10.34 -20.45
C MET A 149 5.89 10.68 -19.06
N ILE A 150 6.31 9.64 -18.35
CA ILE A 150 6.95 9.78 -17.04
C ILE A 150 8.36 10.36 -17.22
N LYS A 151 8.69 11.39 -16.45
CA LYS A 151 10.00 12.04 -16.47
C LYS A 151 11.06 11.15 -15.82
N GLU A 152 12.31 11.30 -16.27
CA GLU A 152 13.44 10.59 -15.67
C GLU A 152 13.63 11.00 -14.20
N GLY A 153 13.80 9.99 -13.33
CA GLY A 153 13.94 10.16 -11.88
C GLY A 153 12.65 10.45 -11.11
N GLU A 154 11.48 10.28 -11.74
CA GLU A 154 10.20 10.30 -11.02
C GLU A 154 10.11 9.10 -10.07
N LEU A 155 9.66 9.34 -8.83
CA LEU A 155 9.43 8.28 -7.85
C LEU A 155 8.16 7.51 -8.19
N ILE A 156 8.21 6.18 -8.03
CA ILE A 156 7.05 5.31 -8.18
C ILE A 156 6.82 4.57 -6.85
N LEU A 157 5.62 4.69 -6.30
CA LEU A 157 5.20 4.02 -5.08
C LEU A 157 4.20 2.91 -5.43
N SER A 158 4.37 1.74 -4.81
CA SER A 158 3.41 0.64 -4.91
C SER A 158 2.45 0.69 -3.73
N VAL A 159 1.19 1.03 -4.00
CA VAL A 159 0.13 1.26 -3.01
C VAL A 159 -0.88 0.12 -3.06
N ASN A 160 -1.05 -0.56 -1.94
CA ASN A 160 -2.04 -1.62 -1.76
C ASN A 160 -3.23 -1.07 -0.99
N ILE A 161 -4.43 -1.25 -1.53
CA ILE A 161 -5.70 -0.95 -0.88
C ILE A 161 -6.31 -2.26 -0.43
N LEU A 162 -6.55 -2.39 0.88
CA LEU A 162 -7.15 -3.57 1.49
C LEU A 162 -8.47 -3.18 2.13
N TYR A 163 -9.49 -4.02 1.92
CA TYR A 163 -10.71 -3.89 2.71
C TYR A 163 -10.42 -4.25 4.18
N PRO A 164 -10.96 -3.51 5.16
CA PRO A 164 -11.01 -3.98 6.52
C PRO A 164 -11.71 -5.34 6.50
N VAL A 165 -11.17 -6.28 7.26
CA VAL A 165 -11.49 -7.70 7.20
C VAL A 165 -12.92 -7.96 7.70
N ILE A 166 -13.94 -7.65 6.89
CA ILE A 166 -15.35 -7.91 7.21
C ILE A 166 -15.82 -9.23 6.58
N PHE A 167 -15.13 -9.74 5.55
CA PHE A 167 -15.53 -10.96 4.85
C PHE A 167 -14.59 -12.12 5.12
N HIS A 168 -15.04 -13.09 5.93
CA HIS A 168 -14.43 -14.42 6.06
C HIS A 168 -14.41 -15.23 4.74
N LYS A 169 -14.93 -14.67 3.64
CA LYS A 169 -15.06 -15.35 2.33
C LYS A 169 -13.74 -15.50 1.59
N HIS A 170 -12.76 -14.64 1.83
CA HIS A 170 -11.46 -14.73 1.16
C HIS A 170 -10.47 -15.36 2.15
N LYS A 171 -10.17 -16.65 1.93
CA LYS A 171 -9.13 -17.40 2.66
C LYS A 171 -7.71 -16.82 2.47
N GLU A 172 -7.54 -15.85 1.59
CA GLU A 172 -6.26 -15.24 1.24
C GLU A 172 -6.28 -13.75 1.55
N HIS A 173 -5.25 -13.28 2.27
CA HIS A 173 -4.99 -11.86 2.56
C HIS A 173 -4.46 -11.13 1.32
N LYS A 174 -5.22 -11.16 0.22
CA LYS A 174 -4.86 -10.44 -1.01
C LYS A 174 -5.32 -8.98 -0.91
N PRO A 175 -4.49 -8.02 -1.33
CA PRO A 175 -4.94 -6.64 -1.47
C PRO A 175 -6.10 -6.60 -2.48
N TYR A 176 -7.10 -5.78 -2.19
CA TYR A 176 -8.26 -5.63 -3.06
C TYR A 176 -7.87 -4.90 -4.36
N GLN A 177 -6.96 -3.92 -4.26
CA GLN A 177 -6.42 -3.21 -5.41
C GLN A 177 -4.95 -2.88 -5.14
N THR A 178 -4.09 -3.13 -6.12
CA THR A 178 -2.67 -2.70 -6.09
C THR A 178 -2.49 -1.68 -7.20
N MET A 179 -1.96 -0.51 -6.86
CA MET A 179 -1.77 0.57 -7.82
C MET A 179 -0.35 1.13 -7.74
N LEU A 180 0.12 1.64 -8.88
CA LEU A 180 1.35 2.41 -8.94
C LEU A 180 0.99 3.89 -9.00
N VAL A 181 1.56 4.67 -8.09
CA VAL A 181 1.38 6.13 -8.04
C VAL A 181 2.72 6.83 -8.14
N LEU A 182 2.72 8.00 -8.75
CA LEU A 182 3.93 8.82 -8.87
C LEU A 182 4.10 9.68 -7.61
N GLY A 183 5.35 9.99 -7.26
CA GLY A 183 5.68 10.91 -6.18
C GLY A 183 5.01 12.29 -6.37
N SER A 184 4.97 12.79 -7.60
CA SER A 184 4.36 14.09 -7.94
C SER A 184 2.84 14.08 -8.05
N GLN A 185 2.19 12.92 -8.07
CA GLN A 185 0.73 12.85 -8.15
C GLN A 185 0.09 13.33 -6.86
N LYS A 186 -1.07 13.97 -7.00
CA LYS A 186 -1.85 14.42 -5.84
C LYS A 186 -2.55 13.26 -5.17
N LEU A 187 -2.76 13.38 -3.86
CA LEU A 187 -3.57 12.41 -3.10
C LEU A 187 -5.00 12.27 -3.66
N THR A 188 -5.55 13.35 -4.22
CA THR A 188 -6.88 13.34 -4.85
C THR A 188 -6.95 12.42 -6.08
N GLU A 189 -5.83 12.24 -6.80
CA GLU A 189 -5.79 11.33 -7.96
C GLU A 189 -5.83 9.87 -7.50
N LEU A 190 -5.15 9.54 -6.38
CA LEU A 190 -5.29 8.23 -5.73
C LEU A 190 -6.74 8.01 -5.30
N ARG A 191 -7.36 8.98 -4.61
CA ARG A 191 -8.77 8.91 -4.20
C ARG A 191 -9.69 8.58 -5.37
N ASP A 192 -9.53 9.30 -6.49
CA ASP A 192 -10.40 9.15 -7.65
C ASP A 192 -10.22 7.78 -8.32
N SER A 193 -9.01 7.21 -8.26
CA SER A 193 -8.65 5.90 -8.84
C SER A 193 -9.08 4.69 -7.99
N ILE A 194 -9.35 4.87 -6.69
CA ILE A 194 -9.85 3.79 -5.83
C ILE A 194 -11.27 3.39 -6.27
N CYS A 195 -11.46 2.10 -6.52
CA CYS A 195 -12.73 1.53 -6.97
C CYS A 195 -13.40 0.72 -5.85
N CYS A 196 -14.08 1.38 -4.91
CA CYS A 196 -14.77 0.68 -3.82
C CYS A 196 -16.12 0.10 -4.26
N VAL A 197 -16.53 -1.06 -3.73
CA VAL A 197 -17.86 -1.62 -4.01
C VAL A 197 -18.97 -0.68 -3.52
N SER A 198 -18.76 0.03 -2.40
CA SER A 198 -19.70 1.02 -1.87
C SER A 198 -19.84 2.24 -2.79
N ASP A 199 -18.83 2.56 -3.60
CA ASP A 199 -18.89 3.66 -4.58
C ASP A 199 -19.84 3.35 -5.73
N LEU A 200 -19.97 2.07 -6.09
CA LEU A 200 -20.82 1.58 -7.18
C LEU A 200 -22.29 1.40 -6.76
N GLN A 201 -22.59 1.53 -5.47
CA GLN A 201 -23.96 1.42 -4.99
C GLN A 201 -24.80 2.54 -5.57
N ILE A 202 -26.05 2.22 -5.88
CA ILE A 202 -27.04 3.17 -6.33
C ILE A 202 -27.79 3.64 -5.09
N GLY A 203 -27.55 4.88 -4.69
CA GLY A 203 -28.28 5.54 -3.62
C GLY A 203 -29.59 6.15 -4.11
N GLY A 204 -30.65 6.08 -3.30
CA GLY A 204 -31.92 6.77 -3.57
C GLY A 204 -33.15 5.90 -3.41
N GLU A 205 -34.32 6.51 -3.56
CA GLU A 205 -35.61 5.83 -3.57
C GLU A 205 -36.08 5.64 -5.02
N PHE A 206 -36.21 4.39 -5.45
CA PHE A 206 -36.64 4.01 -6.81
C PHE A 206 -38.00 3.30 -6.80
N SER A 207 -38.70 3.34 -5.67
CA SER A 207 -39.96 2.61 -5.45
C SER A 207 -41.03 2.99 -6.47
N SER A 208 -41.08 4.26 -6.87
CA SER A 208 -42.04 4.80 -7.84
C SER A 208 -41.64 4.59 -9.31
N THR A 209 -40.36 4.37 -9.60
CA THR A 209 -39.80 4.31 -10.96
C THR A 209 -38.71 3.22 -11.09
N PRO A 210 -39.07 1.93 -10.92
CA PRO A 210 -38.09 0.84 -10.85
C PRO A 210 -37.34 0.59 -12.18
N ASP A 211 -37.90 0.98 -13.31
CA ASP A 211 -37.30 0.78 -14.64
C ASP A 211 -36.35 1.92 -15.07
N GLN A 212 -36.24 2.99 -14.27
CA GLN A 212 -35.34 4.10 -14.59
C GLN A 212 -33.91 3.75 -14.21
N ALA A 213 -33.00 3.90 -15.17
CA ALA A 213 -31.57 3.78 -14.91
C ALA A 213 -31.14 4.92 -13.96
N PRO A 214 -30.44 4.61 -12.87
CA PRO A 214 -29.95 5.64 -11.95
C PRO A 214 -28.97 6.58 -12.66
N GLU A 215 -29.14 7.88 -12.42
CA GLU A 215 -28.28 8.91 -13.02
C GLU A 215 -26.94 9.07 -12.30
N HIS A 216 -26.88 8.69 -11.02
CA HIS A 216 -25.73 8.91 -10.14
C HIS A 216 -25.40 7.68 -9.31
N ILE A 217 -24.11 7.41 -9.14
CA ILE A 217 -23.61 6.40 -8.20
C ILE A 217 -23.31 7.05 -6.84
N SER A 218 -23.19 6.23 -5.80
CA SER A 218 -22.86 6.69 -4.44
C SER A 218 -21.60 7.56 -4.40
N LYS A 219 -20.59 7.28 -5.24
CA LYS A 219 -19.37 8.10 -5.34
C LYS A 219 -19.65 9.57 -5.74
N ASP A 220 -20.67 9.79 -6.56
CA ASP A 220 -21.06 11.13 -7.03
C ASP A 220 -21.82 11.91 -5.96
N ILE A 221 -22.57 11.21 -5.11
CA ILE A 221 -23.40 11.80 -4.05
C ILE A 221 -22.56 12.04 -2.79
N TYR A 222 -21.80 11.04 -2.36
CA TYR A 222 -21.05 11.03 -1.12
C TYR A 222 -19.57 11.32 -1.35
N LYS A 223 -19.28 12.61 -1.60
CA LYS A 223 -17.94 13.07 -2.01
C LYS A 223 -16.94 13.22 -0.87
N SER A 224 -17.36 13.06 0.38
CA SER A 224 -16.49 13.27 1.54
C SER A 224 -15.56 12.07 1.72
N ALA A 225 -14.26 12.32 1.83
CA ALA A 225 -13.25 11.30 2.07
C ALA A 225 -12.01 11.90 2.75
N PHE A 226 -11.21 11.06 3.41
CA PHE A 226 -9.89 11.44 3.89
C PHE A 226 -8.89 10.29 3.79
N PHE A 227 -7.61 10.66 3.68
CA PHE A 227 -6.49 9.78 4.03
C PHE A 227 -5.92 10.16 5.39
N TYR A 228 -5.43 9.18 6.13
CA TYR A 228 -4.72 9.39 7.38
C TYR A 228 -3.32 8.79 7.29
N PHE A 229 -2.31 9.68 7.29
CA PHE A 229 -0.89 9.32 7.29
C PHE A 229 -0.18 10.02 8.45
N GLU A 230 0.57 9.26 9.25
CA GLU A 230 1.46 9.74 10.32
C GLU A 230 0.87 10.90 11.17
N GLY A 231 -0.36 10.73 11.68
CA GLY A 231 -0.99 11.72 12.56
C GLY A 231 -1.72 12.87 11.87
N THR A 232 -1.77 12.87 10.54
CA THR A 232 -2.42 13.92 9.74
C THR A 232 -3.58 13.38 8.92
N PHE A 233 -4.74 14.01 9.04
CA PHE A 233 -5.93 13.76 8.23
C PHE A 233 -5.96 14.69 7.01
N TYR A 234 -5.78 14.10 5.83
CA TYR A 234 -5.88 14.78 4.53
C TYR A 234 -7.31 14.67 4.03
N ASN A 235 -8.14 15.65 4.35
CA ASN A 235 -9.55 15.67 4.00
C ASN A 235 -9.74 16.21 2.57
N ASP A 236 -10.57 15.57 1.78
CA ASP A 236 -10.94 16.09 0.46
C ASP A 236 -11.87 17.29 0.63
N LYS A 237 -11.40 18.49 0.24
CA LYS A 237 -12.16 19.74 0.34
C LYS A 237 -12.35 20.40 -1.03
N ARG A 238 -12.23 19.62 -2.12
CA ARG A 238 -12.40 20.09 -3.51
C ARG A 238 -13.82 20.61 -3.78
N TYR A 239 -14.82 20.06 -3.11
CA TYR A 239 -16.21 20.40 -3.29
C TYR A 239 -16.82 21.00 -2.02
N PRO A 240 -17.73 21.98 -2.13
CA PRO A 240 -18.37 22.58 -0.96
C PRO A 240 -19.30 21.59 -0.22
N GLU A 241 -19.73 20.51 -0.88
CA GLU A 241 -20.51 19.45 -0.24
C GLU A 241 -19.67 18.52 0.65
N CYS A 242 -18.34 18.54 0.52
CA CYS A 242 -17.45 17.70 1.30
C CYS A 242 -17.49 18.11 2.78
N ARG A 243 -17.89 17.18 3.63
CA ARG A 243 -17.86 17.31 5.08
C ARG A 243 -16.51 16.85 5.60
N ASP A 244 -16.08 17.49 6.69
CA ASP A 244 -14.86 17.08 7.40
C ASP A 244 -15.17 15.85 8.25
N LEU A 245 -14.92 14.66 7.69
CA LEU A 245 -15.17 13.39 8.37
C LEU A 245 -14.21 13.17 9.56
N SER A 246 -13.01 13.75 9.49
CA SER A 246 -11.99 13.58 10.54
C SER A 246 -12.36 14.28 11.85
N ARG A 247 -13.23 15.30 11.80
CA ARG A 247 -13.64 16.11 12.96
C ARG A 247 -14.06 15.27 14.15
N THR A 248 -14.96 14.31 13.94
CA THR A 248 -15.48 13.47 15.02
C THR A 248 -14.37 12.68 15.72
N ILE A 249 -13.38 12.20 14.95
CA ILE A 249 -12.25 11.42 15.47
C ILE A 249 -11.33 12.32 16.31
N ILE A 250 -11.09 13.55 15.84
CA ILE A 250 -10.25 14.54 16.53
C ILE A 250 -10.91 15.01 17.82
N GLU A 251 -12.18 15.39 17.78
CA GLU A 251 -12.93 15.81 18.97
C GLU A 251 -13.01 14.67 20.00
N TRP A 252 -13.22 13.44 19.54
CA TRP A 252 -13.22 12.27 20.41
C TRP A 252 -11.85 12.04 21.06
N SER A 253 -10.74 12.18 20.31
CA SER A 253 -9.40 11.97 20.85
C SER A 253 -8.98 13.06 21.84
N GLU A 254 -9.44 14.30 21.65
CA GLU A 254 -9.17 15.43 22.53
C GLU A 254 -10.07 15.48 23.77
N SER A 255 -11.22 14.81 23.75
CA SER A 255 -12.20 14.83 24.85
C SER A 255 -11.66 14.28 26.19
N HIS A 256 -10.66 13.40 26.14
CA HIS A 256 -10.05 12.78 27.31
C HIS A 256 -8.54 12.65 27.11
N ASP A 257 -7.76 12.81 28.19
CA ASP A 257 -6.32 12.53 28.14
C ASP A 257 -6.09 11.02 28.03
N ARG A 258 -5.97 10.56 26.78
CA ARG A 258 -5.75 9.15 26.40
C ARG A 258 -4.30 8.88 26.01
N GLY A 259 -3.41 9.88 26.10
CA GLY A 259 -2.03 9.79 25.64
C GLY A 259 -1.85 9.80 24.13
N TYR A 260 -2.88 10.15 23.35
CA TYR A 260 -2.74 10.38 21.91
C TYR A 260 -2.09 11.74 21.65
N GLY A 261 -1.19 11.80 20.66
CA GLY A 261 -0.69 13.07 20.16
C GLY A 261 -1.81 13.89 19.50
N LYS A 262 -1.60 15.21 19.37
CA LYS A 262 -2.55 16.06 18.65
C LYS A 262 -2.56 15.70 17.16
N PHE A 263 -3.74 15.35 16.66
CA PHE A 263 -3.93 15.11 15.25
C PHE A 263 -3.91 16.42 14.46
N GLN A 264 -3.42 16.35 13.23
CA GLN A 264 -3.39 17.46 12.31
C GLN A 264 -4.43 17.26 11.21
N THR A 265 -4.85 18.36 10.58
CA THR A 265 -5.72 18.32 9.40
C THR A 265 -5.10 19.11 8.27
N ALA A 266 -5.24 18.59 7.06
CA ALA A 266 -4.78 19.21 5.82
C ALA A 266 -5.82 19.03 4.72
N LYS A 267 -5.73 19.87 3.69
CA LYS A 267 -6.52 19.73 2.45
C LYS A 267 -5.84 18.71 1.55
N MET A 268 -6.58 17.69 1.11
CA MET A 268 -6.04 16.62 0.28
C MET A 268 -5.51 17.14 -1.07
N GLU A 269 -6.16 18.15 -1.64
CA GLU A 269 -5.84 18.72 -2.95
C GLU A 269 -4.52 19.52 -3.00
N ASP A 270 -3.97 19.87 -1.83
CA ASP A 270 -2.74 20.66 -1.70
C ASP A 270 -1.48 19.78 -1.56
N PHE A 271 -1.63 18.46 -1.46
CA PHE A 271 -0.51 17.54 -1.17
C PHE A 271 -0.30 16.49 -2.26
N THR A 272 0.97 16.21 -2.52
CA THR A 272 1.45 15.12 -3.36
C THR A 272 2.05 14.01 -2.51
N PHE A 273 2.36 12.84 -3.10
CA PHE A 273 3.06 11.78 -2.37
C PHE A 273 4.44 12.20 -1.89
N ASN A 274 5.13 13.09 -2.61
CA ASN A 274 6.44 13.62 -2.23
C ASN A 274 6.41 14.39 -0.91
N ASP A 275 5.27 14.98 -0.54
CA ASP A 275 5.12 15.79 0.67
C ASP A 275 4.86 14.94 1.93
N LEU A 276 4.65 13.63 1.75
CA LEU A 276 4.24 12.74 2.83
C LEU A 276 5.43 12.24 3.66
N HIS A 277 5.13 12.03 4.93
CA HIS A 277 5.95 11.22 5.82
C HIS A 277 5.29 9.85 5.95
N ILE A 278 6.03 8.78 5.63
CA ILE A 278 5.49 7.43 5.60
C ILE A 278 6.48 6.40 6.17
N LYS A 279 5.96 5.21 6.42
CA LYS A 279 6.68 3.97 6.71
C LYS A 279 6.24 2.93 5.67
N LEU A 280 7.19 2.25 5.05
CA LEU A 280 6.88 1.13 4.16
C LEU A 280 6.38 -0.05 4.99
N GLY A 281 5.38 -0.75 4.47
CA GLY A 281 4.70 -1.88 5.13
C GLY A 281 3.69 -1.47 6.21
N PHE A 282 3.64 -0.20 6.60
CA PHE A 282 2.74 0.27 7.67
C PHE A 282 1.30 0.46 7.17
N PRO A 283 0.29 0.04 7.96
CA PRO A 283 -1.11 0.23 7.62
C PRO A 283 -1.57 1.67 7.91
N TYR A 284 -1.88 2.40 6.85
CA TYR A 284 -2.57 3.69 6.86
C TYR A 284 -4.07 3.51 6.60
N LEU A 285 -4.84 4.60 6.74
CA LEU A 285 -6.29 4.55 6.60
C LEU A 285 -6.76 5.49 5.49
N TYR A 286 -7.63 4.96 4.64
CA TYR A 286 -8.51 5.73 3.75
C TYR A 286 -9.95 5.52 4.20
N CYS A 287 -10.72 6.59 4.33
CA CYS A 287 -12.13 6.51 4.67
C CYS A 287 -12.93 7.38 3.71
N HIS A 288 -14.04 6.85 3.19
CA HIS A 288 -14.98 7.57 2.34
C HIS A 288 -16.42 7.23 2.71
N GLN A 289 -17.38 8.05 2.25
CA GLN A 289 -18.81 7.92 2.53
C GLN A 289 -19.21 7.99 4.03
N GLY A 290 -18.25 8.18 4.94
CA GLY A 290 -18.46 8.39 6.37
C GLY A 290 -18.07 7.19 7.25
N ASP A 291 -18.20 5.97 6.72
CA ASP A 291 -17.97 4.72 7.45
C ASP A 291 -17.26 3.63 6.61
N CYS A 292 -17.06 3.86 5.31
CA CYS A 292 -16.36 2.91 4.47
C CYS A 292 -14.85 3.11 4.59
N GLU A 293 -14.23 2.27 5.42
CA GLU A 293 -12.81 2.29 5.71
C GLU A 293 -12.04 1.34 4.79
N HIS A 294 -10.80 1.68 4.46
CA HIS A 294 -9.85 0.86 3.71
C HIS A 294 -8.46 1.04 4.29
N VAL A 295 -7.74 -0.06 4.46
CA VAL A 295 -6.34 -0.01 4.87
C VAL A 295 -5.49 0.26 3.63
N VAL A 296 -4.62 1.26 3.73
CA VAL A 296 -3.68 1.65 2.67
C VAL A 296 -2.27 1.26 3.12
N VAL A 297 -1.59 0.42 2.35
CA VAL A 297 -0.21 0.00 2.65
C VAL A 297 0.69 0.35 1.48
N ILE A 298 1.71 1.16 1.75
CA ILE A 298 2.76 1.42 0.76
C ILE A 298 3.82 0.34 0.94
N THR A 299 3.99 -0.53 -0.05
CA THR A 299 4.85 -1.71 0.06
C THR A 299 6.25 -1.50 -0.51
N ASP A 300 6.37 -0.60 -1.48
CA ASP A 300 7.61 -0.37 -2.22
C ASP A 300 7.69 1.07 -2.73
N ILE A 301 8.93 1.58 -2.86
CA ILE A 301 9.25 2.87 -3.45
C ILE A 301 10.53 2.74 -4.29
N ARG A 302 10.51 3.26 -5.51
CA ARG A 302 11.62 3.16 -6.47
C ARG A 302 11.79 4.40 -7.32
#